data_AF-A0A7X6XU56-F1
#
_entry.id   AF-A0A7X6XU56-F1
#
_cell.length_a   1.000
_cell.length_b   1.000
_cell.length_c   1.000
_cell.angle_alpha   90.00
_cell.angle_beta   90.00
_cell.angle_gamma   90.00
#
_symmetry.space_group_name_H-M   'P 1'
#
loop_
_entity.id
_entity.type
_entity.pdbx_description
1 polymer ?
#
loop_
_entity_poly.entity_id
_entity_poly.type
_entity_poly.pdbx_seq_one_letter_code
_entity_poly.pdbx_strand_id
1 'polypeptide(L)'
;MKCWGRQIIYGDKGLYKLRIETGAYQLIDKKAELKNACLQFESLFVGYLLKAMKNSIPKSGFLDQGFAFQMAQSMYDEALSEQLAKTGAFGVAERLYDQLSSYMSD
;
A
#
# COMPACT_ATOMS: atom_id res chain seq x y z
N MET A 1 -18.44 -15.19 -59.38
CA MET A 1 -17.27 -14.45 -58.84
C MET A 1 -17.49 -14.22 -57.35
N LYS A 2 -16.41 -14.23 -56.58
CA LYS A 2 -16.34 -14.78 -55.22
C LYS A 2 -17.08 -13.93 -54.17
N CYS A 3 -17.72 -14.67 -53.26
CA CYS A 3 -18.44 -14.19 -52.09
C CYS A 3 -17.55 -13.31 -51.19
N TRP A 4 -17.79 -12.00 -51.19
CA TRP A 4 -17.27 -11.08 -50.19
C TRP A 4 -18.40 -10.76 -49.21
N GLY A 5 -18.33 -11.28 -47.98
CA GLY A 5 -19.34 -10.95 -46.97
C GLY A 5 -19.42 -11.83 -45.73
N ARG A 6 -18.58 -12.87 -45.59
CA ARG A 6 -18.70 -13.82 -44.45
C ARG A 6 -17.44 -13.97 -43.58
N GLN A 7 -16.42 -13.12 -43.75
CA GLN A 7 -15.15 -13.22 -42.99
C GLN A 7 -15.03 -12.22 -41.82
N ILE A 8 -15.88 -11.19 -41.73
CA ILE A 8 -15.66 -10.06 -40.78
C ILE A 8 -16.16 -10.37 -39.35
N ILE A 9 -17.03 -11.37 -39.16
CA ILE A 9 -17.63 -11.65 -37.84
C ILE A 9 -16.85 -12.63 -36.95
N TYR A 10 -15.76 -13.24 -37.45
CA TYR A 10 -14.94 -14.18 -36.66
C TYR A 10 -13.62 -13.59 -36.13
N GLY A 11 -13.21 -12.40 -36.58
CA GLY A 11 -11.95 -11.75 -36.19
C GLY A 11 -12.01 -10.89 -34.92
N ASP A 12 -13.19 -10.43 -34.52
CA ASP A 12 -13.37 -9.54 -33.37
C ASP A 12 -13.46 -10.34 -32.03
N LYS A 13 -13.93 -11.61 -32.07
CA LYS A 13 -13.58 -12.75 -31.18
C LYS A 13 -12.64 -12.46 -30.01
N GLY A 14 -11.38 -12.32 -30.42
CA GLY A 14 -10.24 -12.22 -29.52
C GLY A 14 -10.00 -10.81 -29.01
N LEU A 15 -10.39 -9.77 -29.75
CA LEU A 15 -10.10 -8.38 -29.42
C LEU A 15 -10.94 -7.89 -28.23
N TYR A 16 -12.21 -8.27 -28.13
CA TYR A 16 -13.00 -7.98 -26.92
C TYR A 16 -12.51 -8.76 -25.72
N LYS A 17 -12.13 -10.02 -25.90
CA LYS A 17 -11.64 -10.85 -24.79
C LYS A 17 -10.32 -10.30 -24.23
N LEU A 18 -9.39 -9.92 -25.11
CA LEU A 18 -8.13 -9.27 -24.75
C LEU A 18 -8.33 -7.94 -24.03
N ARG A 19 -9.30 -7.11 -24.46
CA ARG A 19 -9.61 -5.83 -23.81
C ARG A 19 -10.23 -6.00 -22.41
N ILE A 20 -11.07 -7.01 -22.21
CA ILE A 20 -11.63 -7.33 -20.88
C ILE A 20 -10.52 -7.87 -19.95
N GLU A 21 -9.61 -8.71 -20.47
CA GLU A 21 -8.47 -9.23 -19.73
C GLU A 21 -7.47 -8.11 -19.34
N THR A 22 -7.17 -7.19 -20.25
CA THR A 22 -6.32 -6.02 -19.93
C THR A 22 -7.01 -5.08 -18.94
N GLY A 23 -8.31 -4.82 -19.09
CA GLY A 23 -9.08 -4.06 -18.11
C GLY A 23 -8.98 -4.66 -16.71
N ALA A 24 -9.30 -5.96 -16.57
CA ALA A 24 -9.22 -6.66 -15.29
C ALA A 24 -7.82 -6.59 -14.67
N TYR A 25 -6.75 -6.72 -15.48
CA TYR A 25 -5.37 -6.59 -15.02
C TYR A 25 -5.08 -5.19 -14.44
N GLN A 26 -5.50 -4.12 -15.11
CA GLN A 26 -5.33 -2.75 -14.61
C GLN A 26 -6.07 -2.50 -13.28
N LEU A 27 -7.23 -3.12 -13.07
CA LEU A 27 -7.98 -3.01 -11.82
C LEU A 27 -7.28 -3.77 -10.67
N ILE A 28 -6.68 -4.92 -10.97
CA ILE A 28 -5.88 -5.70 -10.01
C ILE A 28 -4.64 -4.90 -9.59
N ASP A 29 -3.94 -4.29 -10.55
CA ASP A 29 -2.77 -3.44 -10.28
C ASP A 29 -3.14 -2.24 -9.39
N LYS A 30 -4.20 -1.50 -9.73
CA LYS A 30 -4.68 -0.37 -8.90
C LYS A 30 -5.04 -0.78 -7.47
N LYS A 31 -5.68 -1.94 -7.30
CA LYS A 31 -6.02 -2.48 -5.97
C LYS A 31 -4.76 -2.86 -5.18
N ALA A 32 -3.75 -3.43 -5.85
CA ALA A 32 -2.48 -3.76 -5.23
C ALA A 32 -1.71 -2.49 -4.81
N GLU A 33 -1.69 -1.45 -5.64
CA GLU A 33 -1.11 -0.15 -5.34
C GLU A 33 -1.80 0.51 -4.15
N LEU A 34 -3.13 0.51 -4.10
CA LEU A 34 -3.90 1.04 -2.97
C LEU A 34 -3.53 0.32 -1.67
N LYS A 35 -3.47 -1.02 -1.69
CA LYS A 35 -3.09 -1.81 -0.53
C LYS A 35 -1.68 -1.47 -0.05
N ASN A 36 -0.73 -1.32 -0.97
CA ASN A 36 0.64 -0.92 -0.66
C ASN A 36 0.70 0.48 -0.05
N ALA A 37 -0.07 1.44 -0.57
CA ALA A 37 -0.16 2.78 -0.01
C ALA A 37 -0.72 2.78 1.42
N CYS A 38 -1.77 1.98 1.69
CA CYS A 38 -2.32 1.82 3.04
C CYS A 38 -1.29 1.22 4.03
N LEU A 39 -0.50 0.22 3.60
CA LEU A 39 0.57 -0.37 4.43
C LEU A 39 1.69 0.64 4.72
N GLN A 40 2.09 1.44 3.73
CA GLN A 40 3.08 2.51 3.92
C GLN A 40 2.58 3.58 4.88
N PHE A 41 1.30 3.96 4.77
CA PHE A 41 0.67 4.87 5.71
C PHE A 41 0.69 4.33 7.14
N GLU A 42 0.34 3.06 7.34
CA GLU A 42 0.39 2.43 8.66
C GLU A 42 1.82 2.44 9.22
N SER A 43 2.85 2.19 8.41
CA SER A 43 4.26 2.31 8.85
C SER A 43 4.58 3.71 9.36
N LEU A 44 4.22 4.76 8.60
CA LEU A 44 4.44 6.14 9.02
C LEU A 44 3.67 6.49 10.30
N PHE A 45 2.43 6.05 10.39
CA PHE A 45 1.58 6.27 11.55
C PHE A 45 2.15 5.59 12.81
N VAL A 46 2.60 4.34 12.70
CA VAL A 46 3.25 3.63 13.80
C VAL A 46 4.56 4.31 14.21
N GLY A 47 5.37 4.75 13.24
CA GLY A 47 6.58 5.52 13.52
C GLY A 47 6.28 6.82 14.28
N TYR A 48 5.20 7.51 13.90
CA TYR A 48 4.73 8.69 14.62
C TYR A 48 4.28 8.37 16.05
N LEU A 49 3.54 7.27 16.25
CA LEU A 49 3.11 6.82 17.57
C LEU A 49 4.31 6.50 18.47
N LEU A 50 5.29 5.73 17.96
CA LEU A 50 6.51 5.39 18.69
C LEU A 50 7.26 6.66 19.12
N LYS A 51 7.33 7.66 18.24
CA LYS A 51 7.95 8.95 18.55
C LYS A 51 7.17 9.73 19.62
N ALA A 52 5.84 9.79 19.50
CA ALA A 52 4.98 10.46 20.46
C ALA A 52 5.05 9.81 21.86
N MET A 53 5.03 8.47 21.93
CA MET A 53 5.20 7.71 23.16
C MET A 53 6.53 8.03 23.84
N LYS A 54 7.64 8.08 23.09
CA LYS A 54 8.96 8.40 23.66
C LYS A 54 9.07 9.84 24.13
N ASN A 55 8.44 10.78 23.42
CA ASN A 55 8.39 12.18 23.84
C ASN A 55 7.61 12.38 25.16
N SER A 56 6.70 11.47 25.49
CA SER A 56 5.96 11.50 26.76
C SER A 56 6.79 11.07 27.97
N ILE A 57 7.92 10.41 27.75
CA ILE A 57 8.81 9.95 28.83
C ILE A 57 9.73 11.12 29.21
N PRO A 58 9.68 11.60 30.47
CA PRO A 58 10.54 12.70 30.91
C PRO A 58 12.01 12.28 30.80
N LYS A 59 12.80 13.10 30.08
CA LYS A 59 14.24 12.88 29.94
C LYS A 59 14.91 13.22 31.27
N SER A 60 15.18 12.22 32.11
CA SER A 60 16.03 12.40 33.29
C SER A 60 17.44 12.71 32.82
N GLY A 61 18.08 13.76 33.40
CA GLY A 61 19.39 14.30 33.00
C GLY A 61 20.59 13.34 33.06
N PHE A 62 20.37 12.05 33.33
CA PHE A 62 21.37 11.00 33.29
C PHE A 62 21.53 10.35 31.91
N LEU A 63 20.50 10.44 31.05
CA LEU A 63 20.54 9.94 29.67
C LEU A 63 20.76 11.10 28.70
N ASP A 64 21.97 11.66 28.69
CA ASP A 64 22.36 12.57 27.63
C ASP A 64 22.58 11.76 26.35
N GLN A 65 21.52 11.61 25.56
CA GLN A 65 21.53 10.83 24.33
C GLN A 65 22.34 11.58 23.27
N GLY A 66 23.62 11.21 23.12
CA GLY A 66 24.48 11.77 22.07
C GLY A 66 23.88 11.62 20.67
N PHE A 67 24.33 12.45 19.73
CA PHE A 67 23.82 12.48 18.34
C PHE A 67 23.80 11.10 17.67
N ALA A 68 24.85 10.30 17.87
CA ALA A 68 24.93 8.94 17.33
C ALA A 68 23.83 8.02 17.86
N PHE A 69 23.46 8.15 19.14
CA PHE A 69 22.37 7.38 19.74
C PHE A 69 21.02 7.77 19.14
N GLN A 70 20.77 9.07 18.97
CA GLN A 70 19.51 9.56 18.37
C GLN A 70 19.35 9.06 16.94
N MET A 71 20.43 9.06 16.16
CA MET A 71 20.42 8.55 14.79
C MET A 71 20.19 7.03 14.73
N ALA A 72 20.89 6.26 15.58
CA ALA A 72 20.66 4.82 15.69
C ALA A 72 19.22 4.50 16.11
N GLN A 73 18.69 5.26 17.06
CA GLN A 73 17.32 5.12 17.53
C GLN A 73 16.30 5.42 16.41
N SER A 74 16.51 6.48 15.61
CA SER A 74 15.60 6.78 14.50
C SER A 74 15.60 5.68 13.44
N MET A 75 16.77 5.13 13.10
CA MET A 75 16.85 4.01 12.16
C MET A 75 16.17 2.75 12.72
N TYR A 76 16.30 2.51 14.03
CA TYR A 76 15.63 1.42 14.71
C TYR A 76 14.11 1.59 14.69
N ASP A 77 13.61 2.78 14.99
CA ASP A 77 12.17 3.05 15.01
C ASP A 77 11.54 2.87 13.62
N GLU A 78 12.25 3.28 12.56
CA GLU A 78 11.81 3.16 11.17
C GLU A 78 11.72 1.68 10.75
N ALA A 79 12.76 0.89 11.03
CA ALA A 79 12.73 -0.55 10.77
C ALA A 79 11.62 -1.25 11.57
N LEU A 80 11.43 -0.85 12.83
CA LEU A 80 10.39 -1.39 13.69
C LEU A 80 9.00 -1.03 13.17
N SER A 81 8.75 0.22 12.79
CA SER A 81 7.46 0.66 12.28
C SER A 81 7.08 -0.05 10.98
N GLU A 82 8.05 -0.27 10.09
CA GLU A 82 7.83 -1.09 8.89
C GLU A 82 7.45 -2.53 9.21
N GLN A 83 8.13 -3.16 10.16
CA GLN A 83 7.80 -4.54 10.53
C GLN A 83 6.44 -4.65 11.22
N LEU A 84 6.09 -3.69 12.07
CA LEU A 84 4.78 -3.64 12.72
C LEU A 84 3.65 -3.40 11.73
N ALA A 85 3.86 -2.57 10.71
CA ALA A 85 2.89 -2.38 9.63
C ALA A 85 2.74 -3.65 8.77
N LYS A 86 3.85 -4.29 8.38
CA LYS A 86 3.82 -5.54 7.58
C LYS A 86 3.14 -6.71 8.32
N THR A 87 3.24 -6.75 9.64
CA THR A 87 2.58 -7.78 10.47
C THR A 87 1.11 -7.48 10.75
N GLY A 88 0.63 -6.27 10.41
CA GLY A 88 -0.75 -5.87 10.67
C GLY A 88 -1.05 -5.64 12.15
N ALA A 89 -0.04 -5.21 12.93
CA ALA A 89 -0.15 -5.10 14.40
C ALA A 89 -1.29 -4.19 14.86
N PHE A 90 -1.65 -3.16 14.07
CA PHE A 90 -2.72 -2.21 14.39
C PHE A 90 -3.97 -2.39 13.51
N GLY A 91 -3.84 -3.04 12.35
CA GLY A 91 -4.95 -3.29 11.43
C GLY A 91 -5.51 -2.04 10.76
N VAL A 92 -4.79 -0.90 10.83
CA VAL A 92 -5.26 0.37 10.27
C VAL A 92 -5.21 0.33 8.74
N ALA A 93 -4.17 -0.28 8.17
CA ALA A 93 -4.05 -0.42 6.72
C ALA A 93 -5.21 -1.21 6.11
N GLU A 94 -5.64 -2.29 6.78
CA GLU A 94 -6.76 -3.11 6.32
C GLU A 94 -8.08 -2.33 6.33
N ARG A 95 -8.38 -1.64 7.44
CA ARG A 95 -9.60 -0.81 7.52
C ARG A 95 -9.62 0.33 6.52
N LEU A 96 -8.47 0.97 6.28
CA LEU A 96 -8.34 2.00 5.26
C LEU A 96 -8.52 1.42 3.86
N TYR A 97 -7.94 0.26 3.59
CA TYR A 97 -8.10 -0.42 2.31
C TYR A 97 -9.57 -0.79 2.05
N ASP A 98 -10.27 -1.34 3.03
CA ASP A 98 -11.69 -1.69 2.93
C ASP A 98 -12.54 -0.46 2.61
N GLN A 99 -12.27 0.67 3.27
CA GLN A 99 -12.98 1.93 3.04
C GLN A 99 -12.65 2.56 1.70
N LEU A 100 -11.39 2.50 1.25
CA LEU A 100 -10.97 3.17 0.01
C LEU A 100 -11.30 2.33 -1.23
N SER A 101 -11.22 1.01 -1.12
CA SER A 101 -11.51 0.09 -2.23
C SER A 101 -12.98 0.13 -2.64
N SER A 102 -13.91 0.50 -1.74
CA SER A 102 -15.32 0.69 -2.10
C SER A 102 -15.56 1.88 -3.04
N TYR A 103 -14.68 2.88 -3.03
CA TYR A 103 -14.78 4.02 -3.97
C TYR A 103 -14.10 3.75 -5.33
N MET A 104 -13.42 2.61 -5.49
CA MET A 104 -12.76 2.22 -6.74
C MET A 104 -13.62 1.30 -7.63
N SER A 105 -14.81 0.91 -7.18
CA SER A 105 -15.76 0.10 -7.95
C SER A 105 -16.73 0.91 -8.82
N ASP A 106 -16.65 2.23 -8.77
CA ASP A 106 -17.34 3.18 -9.67
C ASP A 106 -16.44 3.58 -10.85
#